data_AF-A0A1Z3N6Y4-F1
#
_entry.id   AF-A0A1Z3N6Y4-F1
#
_cell.length_a   1.000
_cell.length_b   1.000
_cell.length_c   1.000
_cell.angle_alpha   90.00
_cell.angle_beta   90.00
_cell.angle_gamma   90.00
#
_symmetry.space_group_name_H-M   'P 1'
#
loop_
_entity.id
_entity.type
_entity.pdbx_description
1 polymer ?
#
loop_
_entity_poly.entity_id
_entity_poly.type
_entity_poly.pdbx_seq_one_letter_code
_entity_poly.pdbx_strand_id
1 'polypeptide(L)'
;MTWFKNLKELLGLEKPDMCLCMVVSEQEGAEIWVEGQRTNYFTPKLVAIKKDHPVKITVKMIGHEPHTAVVKSSHNLTYYYCNLERIPLRLVSNEVYRSAHR
;
A
#
# COMPACT_ATOMS: atom_id res chain seq x y z
N MET A 1 27.55 21.56 6.03
CA MET A 1 28.77 20.75 5.78
C MET A 1 28.40 19.30 5.99
N THR A 2 28.39 18.49 4.94
CA THR A 2 28.03 17.07 5.01
C THR A 2 29.31 16.28 5.30
N TRP A 3 29.46 15.82 6.54
CA TRP A 3 30.59 14.98 6.95
C TRP A 3 30.17 13.51 6.81
N PHE A 4 30.75 12.82 5.83
CA PHE A 4 30.54 11.38 5.62
C PHE A 4 31.57 10.59 6.44
N LYS A 5 31.12 9.58 7.19
CA LYS A 5 31.95 8.77 8.10
C LYS A 5 32.75 7.69 7.38
N ASN A 6 32.32 7.26 6.20
CA ASN A 6 33.01 6.22 5.44
C ASN A 6 32.78 6.34 3.92
N LEU A 7 33.62 5.65 3.14
CA LEU A 7 33.57 5.68 1.67
C LEU A 7 32.25 5.08 1.11
N LYS A 8 31.59 4.19 1.86
CA LYS A 8 30.30 3.59 1.45
C LYS A 8 29.16 4.60 1.54
N GLU A 9 29.13 5.43 2.59
CA GLU A 9 28.19 6.55 2.74
C GLU A 9 28.41 7.59 1.62
N LEU A 10 29.67 7.91 1.31
CA LEU A 10 30.01 8.84 0.22
C LEU A 10 29.54 8.34 -1.15
N LEU A 11 29.62 7.03 -1.37
CA LEU A 11 29.20 6.38 -2.61
C LEU A 11 27.71 5.98 -2.63
N GLY A 12 26.95 6.25 -1.56
CA GLY A 12 25.53 5.89 -1.46
C GLY A 12 25.27 4.37 -1.43
N LEU A 13 26.25 3.57 -1.03
CA LEU A 13 26.21 2.09 -1.05
C LEU A 13 25.68 1.46 0.24
N GLU A 14 25.27 2.25 1.22
CA GLU A 14 24.62 1.72 2.42
C GLU A 14 23.23 1.18 2.07
N LYS A 15 23.03 -0.14 2.25
CA LYS A 15 21.71 -0.74 2.14
C LYS A 15 20.87 -0.25 3.32
N PRO A 16 19.67 0.31 3.07
CA PRO A 16 18.81 0.77 4.16
C PRO A 16 18.45 -0.40 5.07
N ASP A 17 18.36 -0.16 6.38
CA ASP A 17 17.86 -1.16 7.33
C ASP A 17 16.38 -1.43 7.02
N MET A 18 16.00 -2.70 6.97
CA MET A 18 14.67 -3.13 6.54
C MET A 18 13.94 -3.84 7.69
N CYS A 19 12.63 -3.69 7.75
CA CYS A 19 11.76 -4.46 8.63
C CYS A 19 10.62 -5.11 7.85
N LEU A 20 10.05 -6.17 8.42
CA LEU A 20 8.91 -6.87 7.85
C LEU A 20 7.60 -6.23 8.33
N CYS A 21 6.69 -5.96 7.40
CA CYS A 21 5.35 -5.48 7.67
C CYS A 21 4.34 -6.53 7.21
N MET A 22 3.59 -7.11 8.14
CA MET A 22 2.46 -7.97 7.82
C MET A 22 1.25 -7.11 7.46
N VAL A 23 0.87 -7.11 6.20
CA VAL A 23 -0.29 -6.36 5.71
C VAL A 23 -1.48 -7.31 5.63
N VAL A 24 -2.53 -6.95 6.36
CA VAL A 24 -3.78 -7.72 6.46
C VAL A 24 -4.93 -6.78 6.13
N SER A 25 -5.89 -7.27 5.34
CA SER A 25 -7.17 -6.59 5.18
C SER A 25 -8.32 -7.51 5.57
N GLU A 26 -9.40 -6.92 6.05
CA GLU A 26 -10.63 -7.64 6.38
C GLU A 26 -11.15 -8.44 5.17
N GLN A 27 -11.13 -7.81 3.98
CA GLN A 27 -11.36 -8.50 2.71
C GLN A 27 -10.04 -9.11 2.24
N GLU A 28 -9.94 -10.44 2.27
CA GLU A 28 -8.76 -11.15 1.75
C GLU A 28 -8.58 -10.94 0.24
N GLY A 29 -7.33 -11.05 -0.23
CA GLY A 29 -7.01 -10.96 -1.65
C GLY A 29 -6.94 -9.54 -2.21
N ALA A 30 -6.76 -8.53 -1.36
CA ALA A 30 -6.58 -7.15 -1.80
C ALA A 30 -5.13 -6.88 -2.23
N GLU A 31 -4.94 -6.14 -3.31
CA GLU A 31 -3.62 -5.80 -3.84
C GLU A 31 -2.86 -4.86 -2.91
N ILE A 32 -1.57 -5.15 -2.71
CA ILE A 32 -0.68 -4.33 -1.90
C ILE A 32 0.21 -3.46 -2.80
N TRP A 33 0.24 -2.17 -2.50
CA TRP A 33 1.08 -1.18 -3.14
C TRP A 33 1.96 -0.53 -2.07
N VAL A 34 3.25 -0.35 -2.36
CA VAL A 34 4.22 0.25 -1.44
C VAL A 34 4.87 1.43 -2.16
N GLU A 35 4.88 2.61 -1.55
CA GLU A 35 5.39 3.85 -2.16
C GLU A 35 4.78 4.16 -3.54
N GLY A 36 3.50 3.83 -3.72
CA GLY A 36 2.80 4.01 -5.00
C GLY A 36 3.18 3.01 -6.09
N GLN A 37 4.05 2.04 -5.82
CA GLN A 37 4.42 0.97 -6.74
C GLN A 37 3.61 -0.30 -6.46
N ARG A 38 3.12 -0.95 -7.52
CA ARG A 38 2.39 -2.23 -7.43
C ARG A 38 3.38 -3.35 -7.11
N THR A 39 3.11 -4.12 -6.06
CA THR A 39 4.02 -5.18 -5.60
C THR A 39 3.70 -6.57 -6.15
N ASN A 40 2.55 -6.74 -6.82
CA ASN A 40 1.97 -8.04 -7.20
C ASN A 40 1.67 -8.97 -6.00
N TYR A 41 1.67 -8.43 -4.78
CA TYR A 41 1.25 -9.14 -3.58
C TYR A 41 -0.21 -8.86 -3.26
N PHE A 42 -0.82 -9.83 -2.59
CA PHE A 42 -2.21 -9.79 -2.15
C PHE A 42 -2.27 -10.08 -0.65
N THR A 43 -3.16 -9.41 0.07
CA THR A 43 -3.37 -9.64 1.50
C THR A 43 -3.95 -11.02 1.78
N PRO A 44 -3.59 -11.67 2.91
CA PRO A 44 -2.56 -11.26 3.87
C PRO A 44 -1.13 -11.58 3.38
N LYS A 45 -0.16 -10.64 3.54
CA LYS A 45 1.24 -10.87 3.13
C LYS A 45 2.25 -10.06 3.95
N LEU A 46 3.42 -10.66 4.18
CA LEU A 46 4.61 -9.95 4.67
C LEU A 46 5.32 -9.21 3.53
N VAL A 47 5.53 -7.91 3.70
CA VAL A 47 6.30 -7.05 2.79
C VAL A 47 7.47 -6.42 3.53
N ALA A 48 8.62 -6.29 2.86
CA ALA A 48 9.77 -5.60 3.43
C ALA A 48 9.63 -4.08 3.24
N ILE A 49 9.71 -3.32 4.33
CA ILE A 49 9.67 -1.85 4.34
C ILE A 49 10.94 -1.28 4.97
N LYS A 50 11.28 -0.03 4.67
CA LYS A 50 12.42 0.66 5.28
C LYS A 50 12.13 0.89 6.77
N LYS A 51 13.05 0.46 7.63
CA LYS A 51 12.94 0.64 9.08
C LYS A 51 13.14 2.11 9.45
N ASP A 52 12.44 2.56 10.49
CA ASP A 52 12.46 3.95 11.00
C ASP A 52 12.13 5.04 9.96
N HIS A 53 11.61 4.64 8.80
CA HIS A 53 11.21 5.53 7.72
C HIS A 53 9.68 5.45 7.53
N PRO A 54 8.99 6.58 7.31
CA PRO A 54 7.59 6.54 6.93
C PRO A 54 7.45 5.87 5.56
N VAL A 55 6.73 4.76 5.50
CA VAL A 55 6.45 4.05 4.26
C VAL A 55 4.95 4.08 3.97
N LYS A 56 4.58 4.60 2.80
CA LYS A 56 3.18 4.63 2.35
C LYS A 56 2.77 3.27 1.81
N ILE A 57 1.78 2.66 2.46
CA ILE A 57 1.14 1.41 2.02
C ILE A 57 -0.27 1.75 1.54
N THR A 58 -0.61 1.28 0.34
CA THR A 58 -1.96 1.39 -0.22
C THR A 58 -2.49 -0.01 -0.51
N VAL A 59 -3.69 -0.30 -0.05
CA VAL A 59 -4.39 -1.57 -0.28
C VAL A 59 -5.60 -1.30 -1.17
N LYS A 60 -5.75 -2.09 -2.24
CA LYS A 60 -6.79 -1.90 -3.26
C LYS A 60 -7.50 -3.20 -3.57
N MET A 61 -8.82 -3.14 -3.72
CA MET A 61 -9.62 -4.27 -4.19
C MET A 61 -10.73 -3.77 -5.09
N ILE A 62 -11.10 -4.55 -6.11
CA ILE A 62 -12.21 -4.22 -7.00
C ILE A 62 -13.51 -4.10 -6.18
N GLY A 63 -14.31 -3.07 -6.48
CA GLY A 63 -15.57 -2.79 -5.78
C GLY A 63 -15.40 -2.13 -4.41
N HIS A 64 -14.18 -1.74 -4.04
CA HIS A 64 -13.88 -1.08 -2.76
C HIS A 64 -13.05 0.19 -2.97
N GLU A 65 -13.20 1.15 -2.08
CA GLU A 65 -12.39 2.36 -2.04
C GLU A 65 -10.94 2.01 -1.63
N PRO A 66 -9.92 2.56 -2.31
CA PRO A 66 -8.52 2.38 -1.93
C PRO A 66 -8.24 2.90 -0.52
N HIS A 67 -7.61 2.07 0.31
CA HIS A 67 -7.21 2.47 1.66
C HIS A 67 -5.69 2.72 1.71
N THR A 68 -5.27 3.87 2.24
CA THR A 68 -3.86 4.28 2.28
C THR A 68 -3.46 4.69 3.69
N ALA A 69 -2.34 4.16 4.17
CA ALA A 69 -1.75 4.54 5.45
C ALA A 69 -0.23 4.71 5.34
N VAL A 70 0.34 5.47 6.26
CA VAL A 70 1.79 5.59 6.44
C VAL A 70 2.21 4.72 7.61
N VAL A 71 3.04 3.73 7.36
CA VAL A 71 3.58 2.81 8.35
C VAL A 71 5.02 3.20 8.66
N LYS A 72 5.33 3.39 9.94
CA LYS A 72 6.70 3.61 10.43
C LYS A 72 6.92 2.69 11.63
N SER A 73 7.98 1.90 11.61
CA SER A 73 8.33 1.00 12.71
C SER A 73 9.84 0.94 12.93
N SER A 74 10.23 0.96 14.20
CA SER A 74 11.60 0.71 14.67
C SER A 74 11.84 -0.78 14.97
N HIS A 75 10.78 -1.59 14.96
CA HIS A 75 10.86 -3.03 15.21
C HIS A 75 11.15 -3.80 13.93
N ASN A 76 11.70 -5.01 14.06
CA ASN A 76 11.99 -5.89 12.92
C ASN A 76 10.73 -6.47 12.27
N LEU A 77 9.62 -6.52 13.01
CA LEU A 77 8.31 -6.96 12.54
C LEU A 77 7.25 -5.95 13.00
N THR A 78 6.37 -5.56 12.08
CA THR A 78 5.21 -4.71 12.34
C THR A 78 3.98 -5.27 11.66
N TYR A 79 2.80 -4.88 12.13
CA TYR A 79 1.51 -5.32 11.60
C TYR A 79 0.71 -4.10 11.16
N TYR A 80 0.15 -4.18 9.96
CA TYR A 80 -0.74 -3.19 9.41
C TYR A 80 -2.05 -3.88 9.00
N TYR A 81 -3.14 -3.44 9.61
CA TYR A 81 -4.49 -3.93 9.36
C TYR A 81 -5.36 -2.81 8.80
N CYS A 82 -6.18 -3.11 7.80
CA CYS A 82 -7.18 -2.17 7.28
C CYS A 82 -8.48 -2.88 6.88
N ASN A 83 -9.60 -2.15 6.95
CA ASN A 83 -10.88 -2.58 6.38
C ASN A 83 -11.16 -1.71 5.14
N LEU A 84 -11.50 -2.34 4.01
CA LEU A 84 -11.81 -1.61 2.77
C LEU A 84 -13.29 -1.27 2.72
N GLU A 85 -13.60 0.01 2.48
CA GLU A 85 -14.98 0.46 2.33
C GLU A 85 -15.53 0.05 0.97
N ARG A 86 -16.75 -0.48 0.93
CA ARG A 86 -17.41 -0.87 -0.32
C ARG A 86 -17.87 0.36 -1.09
N ILE A 87 -17.67 0.35 -2.41
CA ILE A 87 -18.26 1.36 -3.29
C ILE A 87 -19.76 1.05 -3.42
N PRO A 88 -20.66 1.97 -3.06
CA PRO A 88 -22.09 1.73 -3.15
C PRO A 88 -22.52 1.58 -4.60
N LEU A 89 -23.17 0.45 -4.93
CA LEU A 89 -23.76 0.25 -6.24
C LEU A 89 -24.94 1.21 -6.41
N ARG A 90 -24.87 2.08 -7.43
CA ARG A 90 -26.02 2.89 -7.84
C ARG A 90 -26.80 2.13 -8.90
N LEU A 91 -28.09 1.92 -8.64
CA LEU A 91 -29.03 1.46 -9.66
C LEU A 91 -29.19 2.59 -10.69
N VAL A 92 -28.70 2.37 -11.91
CA VAL A 92 -28.98 3.27 -13.03
C VAL A 92 -30.39 2.95 -13.52
N SER A 93 -31.32 3.90 -13.40
CA SER A 93 -32.66 3.73 -13.96
C SER A 93 -32.58 3.68 -15.49
N ASN A 94 -33.31 2.73 -16.09
CA ASN A 94 -33.32 2.41 -17.54
C ASN A 94 -33.81 3.55 -18.46
N GLU A 95 -34.06 4.75 -17.95
CA GLU A 95 -34.59 5.87 -18.72
C GLU A 95 -33.57 6.44 -19.72
N VAL A 96 -32.27 6.35 -19.41
CA VAL A 96 -31.19 6.86 -20.28
C VAL A 96 -30.94 5.95 -21.50
N TYR A 97 -31.30 4.67 -21.45
CA TYR A 97 -31.07 3.75 -22.57
C TYR A 97 -32.11 3.90 -23.70
N ARG A 98 -33.28 4.48 -23.41
CA ARG A 98 -34.34 4.68 -24.42
C ARG A 98 -34.16 5.93 -25.29
N SER A 99 -33.33 6.88 -24.89
CA SER A 99 -33.10 8.13 -25.64
C SER A 99 -31.95 8.04 -26.66
N ALA A 100 -31.13 6.99 -26.63
CA ALA A 100 -30.02 6.79 -27.56
C ALA A 100 -30.35 5.93 -28.79
N HIS A 101 -31.61 5.47 -28.94
CA HIS A 101 -32.08 4.64 -30.06
C HIS A 101 -33.30 5.26 -30.77
N ARG A 102 -33.37 6.59 -30.84
CA ARG A 102 -34.30 7.30 -31.72
C ARG A 102 -33.54 8.14 -32.74
#